data_AF-A0A1Y1R2F4-F1
#
_entry.id   AF-A0A1Y1R2F4-F1
#
_cell.length_a   1.000
_cell.length_b   1.000
_cell.length_c   1.000
_cell.angle_alpha   90.00
_cell.angle_beta   90.00
_cell.angle_gamma   90.00
#
_symmetry.space_group_name_H-M   'P 1'
#
loop_
_entity.id
_entity.type
_entity.pdbx_description
1 polymer ?
#
loop_
_entity_poly.entity_id
_entity_poly.type
_entity_poly.pdbx_seq_one_letter_code
_entity_poly.pdbx_strand_id
1 'polypeptide(L)'
;MARKAISENSHRICNERLAEYLVVYNRCNDMQIGYIGNISRNGLMLITPWMMELGGVYSMRIQLPEPLGGYTVIDFDARCQWCHRDITPDCYDSGYTIIERSEGFEQLVKALQFYFSFQT
;
A
#
# COMPACT_ATOMS: atom_id res chain seq x y z
N MET A 1 -1.12 26.28 -31.93
CA MET A 1 -1.48 24.84 -31.89
C MET A 1 -1.76 24.46 -30.45
N ALA A 2 -2.83 23.70 -30.23
CA ALA A 2 -3.60 23.69 -28.99
C ALA A 2 -2.88 23.10 -27.76
N ARG A 3 -3.14 23.74 -26.61
CA ARG A 3 -2.83 23.30 -25.26
C ARG A 3 -3.32 21.86 -25.05
N LYS A 4 -2.41 20.94 -24.72
CA LYS A 4 -2.81 19.66 -24.14
C LYS A 4 -3.12 19.90 -22.67
N ALA A 5 -4.40 19.85 -22.33
CA ALA A 5 -4.92 19.99 -20.99
C ALA A 5 -4.13 19.08 -20.04
N ILE A 6 -3.60 19.69 -18.98
CA ILE A 6 -3.14 18.99 -17.79
C ILE A 6 -4.39 18.27 -17.25
N SER A 7 -4.37 16.94 -17.32
CA SER A 7 -5.44 16.09 -16.80
C SER A 7 -5.43 16.16 -15.26
N GLU A 8 -6.16 17.12 -14.70
CA GLU A 8 -6.33 17.34 -13.27
C GLU A 8 -7.21 16.28 -12.55
N ASN A 9 -7.30 15.05 -13.06
CA ASN A 9 -8.26 14.04 -12.53
C ASN A 9 -7.67 12.67 -12.10
N SER A 10 -6.34 12.50 -12.06
CA SER A 10 -5.69 11.18 -11.80
C SER A 10 -5.43 10.83 -10.32
N HIS A 11 -6.34 11.16 -9.40
CA HIS A 11 -6.16 10.85 -7.96
C HIS A 11 -7.34 10.10 -7.32
N ARG A 12 -8.37 9.74 -8.10
CA ARG A 12 -9.55 9.07 -7.56
C ARG A 12 -9.46 7.57 -7.78
N ILE A 13 -9.33 6.82 -6.69
CA ILE A 13 -9.49 5.37 -6.69
C ILE A 13 -10.98 5.05 -6.85
N CYS A 14 -11.32 4.15 -7.76
CA CYS A 14 -12.68 3.64 -7.92
C CYS A 14 -12.85 2.34 -7.11
N ASN A 15 -14.05 2.10 -6.58
CA ASN A 15 -14.32 0.95 -5.71
C ASN A 15 -14.00 -0.40 -6.36
N GLU A 16 -14.32 -0.56 -7.63
CA GLU A 16 -14.08 -1.78 -8.42
C GLU A 16 -12.60 -2.18 -8.48
N ARG A 17 -11.69 -1.20 -8.35
CA ARG A 17 -10.24 -1.40 -8.49
C ARG A 17 -9.48 -1.21 -7.19
N LEU A 18 -10.16 -0.87 -6.09
CA LEU A 18 -9.54 -0.63 -4.79
C LEU A 18 -8.64 -1.79 -4.38
N ALA A 19 -9.10 -3.03 -4.56
CA ALA A 19 -8.36 -4.23 -4.19
C ALA A 19 -6.98 -4.30 -4.85
N GLU A 20 -6.83 -3.79 -6.08
CA GLU A 20 -5.55 -3.75 -6.80
C GLU A 20 -4.54 -2.78 -6.16
N TYR A 21 -5.01 -1.66 -5.59
CA TYR A 21 -4.17 -0.69 -4.86
C TYR A 21 -3.71 -1.19 -3.49
N LEU A 22 -4.34 -2.24 -2.96
CA LEU A 22 -4.07 -2.75 -1.61
C LEU A 22 -3.06 -3.91 -1.60
N VAL A 23 -2.63 -4.40 -2.76
CA VAL A 23 -1.71 -5.56 -2.82
C VAL A 23 -0.27 -5.11 -2.59
N VAL A 24 0.40 -5.72 -1.61
CA VAL A 24 1.81 -5.52 -1.33
C VAL A 24 2.61 -6.72 -1.77
N TYR A 25 3.69 -6.48 -2.50
CA TYR A 25 4.63 -7.46 -3.02
C TYR A 25 5.99 -7.31 -2.34
N ASN A 26 6.72 -8.42 -2.25
CA ASN A 26 8.13 -8.42 -1.90
C ASN A 26 8.93 -7.97 -3.12
N ARG A 27 9.70 -6.89 -2.98
CA ARG A 27 10.47 -6.31 -4.08
C ARG A 27 11.56 -7.24 -4.64
N CYS A 28 12.05 -8.18 -3.84
CA CYS A 28 13.17 -9.05 -4.22
C CYS A 28 12.75 -10.21 -5.13
N ASN A 29 11.50 -10.66 -5.05
CA ASN A 29 11.02 -11.84 -5.79
C ASN A 29 9.63 -11.66 -6.42
N ASP A 30 9.04 -10.46 -6.32
CA ASP A 30 7.70 -10.10 -6.78
C ASP A 30 6.58 -11.03 -6.25
N MET A 31 6.83 -11.78 -5.17
CA MET A 31 5.79 -12.56 -4.50
C MET A 31 4.92 -11.64 -3.64
N GLN A 32 3.60 -11.83 -3.71
CA GLN A 32 2.66 -11.11 -2.86
C GLN A 32 2.94 -11.40 -1.37
N ILE A 33 3.04 -10.36 -0.55
CA ILE A 33 3.17 -10.42 0.91
C ILE A 33 1.78 -10.44 1.58
N GLY A 34 0.86 -9.62 1.07
CA GLY A 34 -0.46 -9.49 1.68
C GLY A 34 -1.22 -8.28 1.17
N TYR A 35 -2.24 -7.89 1.94
CA TYR A 35 -3.11 -6.76 1.63
C TYR A 35 -3.00 -5.67 2.70
N ILE A 36 -3.03 -4.41 2.27
CA ILE A 36 -3.10 -3.26 3.19
C ILE A 36 -4.46 -3.28 3.90
N GLY A 37 -4.42 -3.45 5.23
CA GLY A 37 -5.59 -3.24 6.09
C GLY A 37 -5.66 -1.81 6.63
N ASN A 38 -4.51 -1.16 6.85
CA ASN A 38 -4.44 0.25 7.25
C ASN A 38 -3.10 0.86 6.79
N ILE A 39 -3.06 2.16 6.51
CA ILE A 39 -1.85 2.86 6.08
C ILE A 39 -1.83 4.31 6.57
N SER A 40 -0.63 4.75 6.94
CA SER A 40 -0.31 6.13 7.28
C SER A 40 1.08 6.47 6.75
N ARG A 41 1.49 7.74 6.90
CA ARG A 41 2.85 8.19 6.57
C ARG A 41 3.95 7.44 7.34
N ASN A 42 3.66 6.96 8.55
CA ASN A 42 4.66 6.41 9.47
C ASN A 42 4.61 4.88 9.59
N GLY A 43 3.56 4.25 9.06
CA GLY A 43 3.37 2.82 9.23
C GLY A 43 2.18 2.29 8.45
N LEU A 44 2.08 0.97 8.39
CA LEU A 44 0.98 0.26 7.76
C LEU A 44 0.67 -1.03 8.52
N MET A 45 -0.53 -1.54 8.33
CA MET A 45 -0.96 -2.87 8.76
C MET A 45 -1.22 -3.71 7.51
N LEU A 46 -0.69 -4.92 7.49
CA LEU A 46 -0.94 -5.92 6.45
C LEU A 46 -1.71 -7.09 7.02
N ILE A 47 -2.68 -7.57 6.24
CA ILE A 47 -3.29 -8.89 6.40
C ILE A 47 -2.46 -9.84 5.53
N THR A 48 -1.85 -10.84 6.15
CA THR A 48 -0.87 -11.74 5.52
C THR A 48 -1.20 -13.20 5.83
N PRO A 49 -0.88 -14.17 4.94
CA PRO A 49 -1.06 -15.59 5.22
C PRO A 49 0.11 -16.20 6.02
N TRP A 50 1.12 -15.40 6.39
CA TRP A 50 2.33 -15.88 7.05
C TRP A 50 2.55 -15.21 8.40
N MET A 51 3.15 -15.95 9.33
CA MET A 51 3.66 -15.37 10.56
C MET A 51 4.93 -14.58 10.25
N MET A 52 4.85 -13.26 10.39
CA MET A 52 5.93 -12.34 10.06
C MET A 52 6.91 -12.23 11.22
N GLU A 53 8.21 -12.22 10.93
CA GLU A 53 9.25 -12.11 11.94
C GLU A 53 9.26 -10.71 12.57
N LEU A 54 9.10 -10.67 13.90
CA LEU A 54 9.15 -9.46 14.71
C LEU A 54 10.52 -8.78 14.59
N GLY A 55 10.54 -7.48 14.27
CA GLY A 55 11.78 -6.72 14.05
C GLY A 55 12.41 -6.90 12.67
N GLY A 56 11.92 -7.86 11.87
CA GLY A 56 12.34 -8.06 10.48
C GLY A 56 12.06 -6.83 9.63
N VAL A 57 12.98 -6.51 8.71
CA VAL A 57 12.84 -5.42 7.73
C VAL A 57 12.59 -6.03 6.36
N TYR A 58 11.51 -5.57 5.71
CA TYR A 58 11.04 -6.13 4.45
C TYR A 58 11.06 -5.05 3.38
N SER A 59 11.62 -5.40 2.22
CA SER A 59 11.52 -4.57 1.02
C SER A 59 10.22 -4.82 0.30
N MET A 60 9.36 -3.80 0.32
CA MET A 60 7.99 -3.88 -0.13
C MET A 60 7.76 -3.02 -1.37
N ARG A 61 6.77 -3.44 -2.16
CA ARG A 61 6.38 -2.81 -3.41
C ARG A 61 4.86 -2.85 -3.56
N ILE A 62 4.30 -1.77 -4.08
CA ILE A 62 2.93 -1.75 -4.60
C ILE A 62 3.02 -1.48 -6.10
N GLN A 63 2.34 -2.31 -6.87
CA GLN A 63 2.20 -2.15 -8.32
C GLN A 63 0.84 -1.52 -8.57
N LEU A 64 0.84 -0.27 -9.02
CA LEU A 64 -0.38 0.49 -9.18
C LEU A 64 -1.07 0.13 -10.50
N PRO A 65 -2.40 -0.04 -10.48
CA PRO A 65 -3.15 -0.44 -11.66
C PRO A 65 -3.33 0.74 -12.64
N GLU A 66 -3.12 1.97 -12.17
CA GLU A 66 -2.97 3.20 -12.97
C GLU A 66 -1.91 4.12 -12.35
N PRO A 67 -1.28 5.02 -13.13
CA PRO A 67 -0.32 5.97 -12.58
C PRO A 67 -0.94 6.89 -11.52
N LEU A 68 -0.38 6.89 -10.31
CA LEU A 68 -0.76 7.80 -9.23
C LEU A 68 0.33 8.85 -9.04
N GLY A 69 0.04 10.11 -9.41
CA GLY A 69 1.04 11.18 -9.34
C GLY A 69 2.29 10.91 -10.20
N GLY A 70 2.13 10.18 -11.31
CA GLY A 70 3.22 9.76 -12.20
C GLY A 70 3.91 8.44 -11.82
N TYR A 71 3.57 7.85 -10.68
CA TYR A 71 4.13 6.58 -10.21
C TYR A 71 3.25 5.41 -10.66
N THR A 72 3.84 4.37 -11.26
CA THR A 72 3.19 3.07 -11.53
C THR A 72 3.63 1.99 -10.55
N VAL A 73 4.73 2.23 -9.85
CA VAL A 73 5.30 1.36 -8.82
C VAL A 73 5.72 2.23 -7.64
N ILE A 74 5.42 1.77 -6.43
CA ILE A 74 5.80 2.44 -5.19
C ILE A 74 6.60 1.46 -4.34
N ASP A 75 7.88 1.75 -4.18
CA ASP A 75 8.77 0.99 -3.31
C ASP A 75 8.93 1.68 -1.94
N PHE A 76 9.01 0.88 -0.89
CA PHE A 76 9.25 1.29 0.49
C PHE A 76 9.81 0.13 1.31
N ASP A 77 10.54 0.44 2.38
CA ASP A 77 11.05 -0.55 3.32
C ASP A 77 10.36 -0.37 4.68
N ALA A 78 9.94 -1.47 5.30
CA ALA A 78 9.15 -1.44 6.52
C ALA A 78 9.60 -2.49 7.53
N ARG A 79 9.58 -2.14 8.82
CA ARG A 79 9.98 -3.03 9.93
C ARG A 79 8.77 -3.54 10.69
N CYS A 80 8.63 -4.86 10.78
CA CYS A 80 7.56 -5.49 11.55
C CYS A 80 7.69 -5.15 13.04
N GLN A 81 6.60 -4.67 13.64
CA GLN A 81 6.50 -4.29 15.05
C GLN A 81 5.68 -5.29 15.87
N TRP A 82 4.79 -6.04 15.21
CA TRP A 82 3.95 -7.05 15.83
C TRP A 82 3.31 -7.92 14.74
N CYS A 83 2.93 -9.14 15.11
CA CYS A 83 2.20 -10.07 14.25
C CYS A 83 1.25 -10.91 15.12
N HIS A 84 -0.04 -10.89 14.81
CA HIS A 84 -1.08 -11.59 15.56
C HIS A 84 -1.94 -12.41 14.60
N ARG A 85 -2.52 -13.50 15.10
CA ARG A 85 -3.51 -14.27 14.33
C ARG A 85 -4.78 -13.42 14.17
N ASP A 86 -5.30 -13.34 12.95
CA ASP A 86 -6.55 -12.67 12.60
C ASP A 86 -7.74 -13.55 13.06
N ILE A 87 -8.93 -12.95 13.16
CA ILE A 87 -10.19 -13.69 13.29
C ILE A 87 -10.49 -14.56 12.06
N THR A 88 -9.98 -14.15 10.90
CA THR A 88 -10.06 -14.90 9.64
C THR A 88 -9.11 -16.09 9.72
N PRO A 89 -9.59 -17.34 9.49
CA PRO A 89 -8.74 -18.52 9.52
C PRO A 89 -7.51 -18.38 8.62
N ASP A 90 -6.36 -18.80 9.13
CA ASP A 90 -5.07 -18.82 8.43
C ASP A 90 -4.53 -17.45 7.98
N CYS A 91 -5.10 -16.36 8.50
CA CYS A 91 -4.59 -15.00 8.31
C CYS A 91 -3.91 -14.46 9.58
N TYR A 92 -2.99 -13.53 9.36
CA TYR A 92 -2.27 -12.79 10.39
C TYR A 92 -2.33 -11.30 10.09
N ASP A 93 -2.73 -10.53 11.10
CA ASP A 93 -2.51 -9.09 11.12
C ASP A 93 -1.07 -8.82 11.52
N SER A 94 -0.36 -8.02 10.72
CA SER A 94 1.00 -7.60 11.00
C SER A 94 1.15 -6.10 10.84
N GLY A 95 1.76 -5.44 11.83
CA GLY A 95 1.97 -4.00 11.82
C GLY A 95 3.42 -3.64 11.56
N TYR A 96 3.64 -2.56 10.81
CA TYR A 96 4.96 -2.14 10.38
C TYR A 96 5.18 -0.65 10.55
N THR A 97 6.41 -0.28 10.91
CA THR A 97 6.90 1.09 10.84
C THR A 97 7.64 1.30 9.53
N ILE A 98 7.39 2.41 8.85
CA ILE A 98 8.12 2.77 7.63
C ILE A 98 9.56 3.18 7.99
N ILE A 99 10.53 2.57 7.31
CA ILE A 99 11.96 2.87 7.44
C ILE A 99 12.42 3.79 6.31
N GLU A 100 12.04 3.45 5.08
CA GLU A 100 12.35 4.23 3.88
C GLU A 100 11.13 4.24 2.96
N ARG A 101 10.90 5.36 2.28
CA ARG A 101 9.78 5.50 1.34
C ARG A 101 10.11 6.44 0.19
N SER A 102 9.63 6.10 -1.00
CA SER A 102 9.59 7.01 -2.14
C SER A 102 8.55 8.12 -1.95
N GLU A 103 8.62 9.17 -2.78
CA GLU A 103 7.59 10.21 -2.81
C GLU A 103 6.21 9.66 -3.24
N GLY A 104 6.20 8.61 -4.08
CA GLY A 104 4.97 7.91 -4.48
C GLY A 104 4.18 7.36 -3.29
N PHE A 105 4.85 6.95 -2.21
CA PHE A 105 4.19 6.46 -1.00
C PHE A 105 3.27 7.50 -0.36
N GLU A 106 3.65 8.78 -0.36
CA GLU A 106 2.81 9.85 0.16
C GLU A 106 1.57 10.08 -0.68
N GLN A 107 1.71 9.93 -1.99
CA GLN A 107 0.59 10.05 -2.91
C GLN A 107 -0.40 8.92 -2.71
N LEU A 108 0.09 7.70 -2.46
CA LEU A 108 -0.74 6.55 -2.11
C LEU A 108 -1.49 6.78 -0.79
N VAL A 109 -0.80 7.20 0.28
CA VAL A 109 -1.42 7.49 1.58
C VAL A 109 -2.58 8.48 1.40
N LYS A 110 -2.32 9.59 0.69
CA LYS A 110 -3.35 10.61 0.42
C LYS A 110 -4.51 10.06 -0.40
N ALA A 111 -4.23 9.27 -1.45
CA ALA A 111 -5.25 8.71 -2.31
C ALA A 111 -6.17 7.75 -1.56
N LEU A 112 -5.59 6.86 -0.73
CA LEU A 112 -6.36 5.94 0.10
C LEU A 112 -7.14 6.68 1.20
N GLN A 113 -6.53 7.67 1.86
CA GLN A 113 -7.24 8.52 2.83
C GLN A 113 -8.43 9.24 2.20
N PHE A 114 -8.23 9.84 1.02
CA PHE A 114 -9.28 10.51 0.26
C PHE A 114 -10.38 9.53 -0.15
N TYR A 115 -10.01 8.32 -0.57
CA TYR A 115 -10.97 7.28 -0.93
C TYR A 115 -11.90 6.91 0.25
N PHE A 116 -11.32 6.72 1.44
CA PHE A 116 -12.09 6.35 2.63
C PHE A 116 -12.80 7.53 3.31
N SER A 117 -12.41 8.78 3.03
CA SER A 117 -12.98 9.96 3.71
C SER A 117 -14.39 10.34 3.26
N PHE A 118 -14.98 9.69 2.26
CA PHE A 118 -16.29 10.06 1.68
C PHE A 118 -17.34 8.95 1.68
N GLN A 119 -17.16 7.88 2.46
CA GLN A 119 -18.23 6.91 2.71
C GLN A 119 -18.96 7.24 4.02
N THR A 120 -19.80 8.29 3.99
CA THR A 120 -20.85 8.54 5.00
C THR A 120 -22.16 8.83 4.30
#